data_AF-A0A9P0LFU0-F1
#
_entry.id   AF-A0A9P0LFU0-F1
#
_cell.length_a   1.000
_cell.length_b   1.000
_cell.length_c   1.000
_cell.angle_alpha   90.00
_cell.angle_beta   90.00
_cell.angle_gamma   90.00
#
_symmetry.space_group_name_H-M   'P 1'
#
loop_
_entity.id
_entity.type
_entity.pdbx_description
1 polymer ?
#
loop_
_entity_poly.entity_id
_entity_poly.type
_entity_poly.pdbx_seq_one_letter_code
_entity_poly.pdbx_strand_id
1 'polypeptide(L)'
;MWIFSIFISHVADWMLTKPYFTHTSVRKIINGIGQYGPAIALVAVSYTGCDKWLTVALLTVGVGLNGGIYSGFKVNHLDISPQFAGILMSFTNCMANLAGLLAPIYAGNVVVGTPSIAKWRVVFITAAAVYAGCCTFYVFFGSGERQSWDQPPEEPEKKKEKEEPEIITTRT
;
A
#
# COMPACT_ATOMS: atom_id res chain seq x y z
N MET A 1 -4.70 -7.69 11.43
CA MET A 1 -3.58 -6.97 10.80
C MET A 1 -2.48 -7.91 10.35
N TRP A 2 -1.61 -8.42 11.24
CA TRP A 2 -0.40 -9.17 10.83
C TRP A 2 -0.72 -10.51 10.15
N ILE A 3 -1.64 -11.31 10.71
CA ILE A 3 -2.05 -12.60 10.12
C ILE A 3 -2.66 -12.40 8.72
N PHE A 4 -3.60 -11.46 8.60
CA PHE A 4 -4.20 -11.10 7.31
C PHE A 4 -3.17 -10.55 6.32
N SER A 5 -2.19 -9.77 6.78
CA SER A 5 -1.12 -9.22 5.94
C SER A 5 -0.20 -10.32 5.42
N ILE A 6 0.16 -11.31 6.23
CA ILE A 6 0.96 -12.48 5.81
C ILE A 6 0.19 -13.28 4.75
N PHE A 7 -1.11 -13.53 4.99
CA PHE A 7 -1.94 -14.23 4.02
C PHE A 7 -2.05 -13.47 2.69
N ILE A 8 -2.35 -12.17 2.73
CA ILE A 8 -2.46 -11.32 1.53
C ILE A 8 -1.12 -11.22 0.81
N SER A 9 0.00 -11.15 1.54
CA SER A 9 1.36 -11.18 0.96
C SER A 9 1.62 -12.49 0.23
N HIS A 10 1.25 -13.63 0.82
CA HIS A 10 1.42 -14.92 0.15
C HIS A 10 0.60 -15.03 -1.14
N VAL A 11 -0.64 -14.53 -1.11
CA VAL A 11 -1.49 -14.44 -2.32
C VAL A 11 -0.88 -13.49 -3.35
N ALA A 12 -0.30 -12.38 -2.92
CA ALA A 12 0.39 -11.42 -3.77
C ALA A 12 1.57 -12.06 -4.51
N ASP A 13 2.43 -12.75 -3.77
CA ASP A 13 3.61 -13.41 -4.31
C ASP A 13 3.19 -14.52 -5.28
N TRP A 14 2.15 -15.29 -4.95
CA TRP A 14 1.58 -16.28 -5.86
C TRP A 14 1.05 -15.66 -7.16
N MET A 15 0.36 -14.51 -7.09
CA MET A 15 -0.10 -13.79 -8.28
C MET A 15 1.06 -13.30 -9.16
N LEU A 16 2.17 -12.87 -8.56
CA LEU A 16 3.38 -12.44 -9.27
C LEU A 16 4.10 -13.60 -9.97
N THR A 17 3.94 -14.85 -9.52
CA THR A 17 4.51 -16.01 -10.22
C THR A 17 3.81 -16.36 -11.53
N LYS A 18 2.65 -15.77 -11.81
CA LYS A 18 1.87 -16.05 -13.03
C LYS A 18 2.22 -15.04 -14.13
N PRO A 19 2.42 -15.49 -15.38
CA PRO A 19 2.84 -14.62 -16.49
C PRO A 19 1.78 -13.60 -16.93
N TYR A 20 0.53 -13.73 -16.44
CA TYR A 20 -0.58 -12.86 -16.80
C TYR A 20 -0.66 -11.57 -15.98
N PHE A 21 0.02 -11.50 -14.84
CA PHE A 21 -0.07 -10.35 -13.94
C PHE A 21 1.21 -9.53 -13.95
N THR A 22 1.09 -8.23 -14.23
CA THR A 22 2.18 -7.27 -14.04
C THR A 22 2.27 -6.85 -12.58
N HIS A 23 3.47 -6.47 -12.14
CA HIS A 23 3.69 -5.94 -10.78
C HIS A 23 2.70 -4.82 -10.43
N THR A 24 2.50 -3.87 -11.35
CA THR A 24 1.53 -2.77 -11.21
C THR A 24 0.10 -3.27 -10.97
N SER A 25 -0.37 -4.25 -11.74
CA SER A 25 -1.73 -4.79 -11.59
C SER A 25 -1.92 -5.52 -10.26
N VAL A 26 -0.93 -6.33 -9.84
CA VAL A 26 -0.98 -7.03 -8.55
C VAL A 26 -1.04 -6.02 -7.39
N ARG A 27 -0.17 -4.99 -7.41
CA ARG A 27 -0.16 -3.94 -6.38
C ARG A 27 -1.47 -3.15 -6.33
N LYS A 28 -2.07 -2.84 -7.49
CA LYS A 28 -3.39 -2.18 -7.57
C LYS A 28 -4.50 -3.05 -6.96
N ILE A 29 -4.53 -4.33 -7.26
CA ILE A 29 -5.55 -5.27 -6.75
C ILE A 29 -5.43 -5.40 -5.23
N ILE A 30 -4.22 -5.63 -4.72
CA ILE A 30 -3.98 -5.80 -3.28
C ILE A 30 -4.29 -4.52 -2.51
N ASN A 31 -3.84 -3.37 -3.01
CA ASN A 31 -4.16 -2.09 -2.39
C ASN A 31 -5.67 -1.82 -2.47
N GLY A 32 -6.32 -2.19 -3.58
CA GLY A 32 -7.77 -2.20 -3.74
C GLY A 32 -8.47 -2.95 -2.62
N ILE A 33 -8.14 -4.22 -2.41
CA ILE A 33 -8.72 -5.06 -1.36
C ILE A 33 -8.43 -4.47 0.03
N GLY A 34 -7.20 -3.99 0.25
CA GLY A 34 -6.74 -3.41 1.50
C GLY A 34 -7.38 -2.07 1.88
N GLN A 35 -7.95 -1.33 0.92
CA GLN A 35 -8.59 -0.03 1.14
C GLN A 35 -10.12 -0.09 1.02
N TYR A 36 -10.65 -0.79 0.01
CA TYR A 36 -12.10 -0.96 -0.16
C TYR A 36 -12.69 -1.86 0.92
N GLY A 37 -11.97 -2.88 1.39
CA GLY A 37 -12.41 -3.73 2.49
C GLY A 37 -12.73 -2.94 3.77
N PRO A 38 -11.79 -2.15 4.31
CA PRO A 38 -12.05 -1.24 5.42
C PRO A 38 -13.14 -0.21 5.13
N ALA A 39 -13.22 0.34 3.91
CA ALA A 39 -14.26 1.30 3.55
C ALA A 39 -15.67 0.68 3.66
N ILE A 40 -15.86 -0.52 3.11
CA ILE A 40 -17.13 -1.26 3.21
C ILE A 40 -17.43 -1.60 4.66
N ALA A 41 -16.43 -2.04 5.43
CA ALA A 41 -16.60 -2.35 6.85
C ALA A 41 -17.03 -1.10 7.66
N LEU A 42 -16.48 0.08 7.37
CA LEU A 42 -16.86 1.34 8.01
C LEU A 42 -18.30 1.75 7.67
N VAL A 43 -18.72 1.59 6.40
CA VAL A 43 -20.11 1.80 6.01
C VAL A 43 -21.03 0.84 6.75
N ALA A 44 -20.69 -0.45 6.79
CA ALA A 44 -21.48 -1.46 7.48
C ALA A 44 -21.62 -1.15 8.98
N VAL A 45 -20.51 -0.80 9.65
CA VAL A 45 -20.46 -0.35 11.06
C VAL A 45 -21.35 0.88 11.31
N SER A 46 -21.51 1.76 10.32
CA SER A 46 -22.39 2.92 10.48
C SER A 46 -23.88 2.55 10.58
N TYR A 47 -24.27 1.34 10.18
CA TYR A 47 -25.64 0.83 10.19
C TYR A 47 -25.93 -0.24 11.26
N THR A 48 -24.94 -0.68 12.03
CA THR A 48 -25.10 -1.74 13.05
C THR A 48 -25.91 -1.34 14.29
N GLY A 49 -26.15 -0.03 14.48
CA GLY A 49 -27.02 0.47 15.55
C GLY A 49 -26.44 0.20 16.95
N CYS A 50 -27.20 -0.48 17.81
CA CYS A 50 -26.82 -0.76 19.21
C CYS A 50 -26.12 -2.10 19.42
N ASP A 51 -25.92 -2.92 18.38
CA ASP A 51 -25.22 -4.19 18.53
C ASP A 51 -23.70 -4.00 18.58
N LYS A 52 -23.17 -4.09 19.80
CA LYS A 52 -21.74 -3.92 20.09
C LYS A 52 -20.91 -5.08 19.53
N TRP A 53 -21.43 -6.31 19.57
CA TRP A 53 -20.69 -7.50 19.14
C TRP A 53 -20.47 -7.48 17.63
N LEU A 54 -21.54 -7.17 16.90
CA LEU A 54 -21.49 -7.09 15.44
C LEU A 54 -20.59 -5.93 14.96
N THR A 55 -20.65 -4.79 15.66
CA THR A 55 -19.76 -3.65 15.40
C THR A 55 -18.28 -4.00 15.58
N VAL A 56 -17.94 -4.64 16.69
CA VAL A 56 -16.55 -5.03 16.98
C VAL A 56 -16.06 -6.09 15.99
N ALA A 57 -16.88 -7.08 15.64
CA ALA A 57 -16.54 -8.08 14.64
C ALA A 57 -16.24 -7.45 13.27
N LEU A 58 -17.11 -6.56 12.78
CA LEU A 58 -16.92 -5.87 11.49
C LEU A 58 -15.68 -4.97 11.49
N LEU A 59 -15.45 -4.21 12.55
CA LEU A 59 -14.23 -3.40 12.68
C LEU A 59 -12.99 -4.28 12.70
N THR A 60 -13.02 -5.42 13.40
CA THR A 60 -11.89 -6.35 13.47
C THR A 60 -11.55 -6.92 12.10
N VAL A 61 -12.56 -7.27 11.30
CA VAL A 61 -12.38 -7.76 9.92
C VAL A 61 -11.89 -6.63 9.00
N GLY A 62 -12.48 -5.44 9.08
CA GLY A 62 -12.06 -4.29 8.28
C GLY A 62 -10.61 -3.89 8.54
N VAL A 63 -10.25 -3.78 9.82
CA VAL A 63 -8.87 -3.57 10.27
C VAL A 63 -8.00 -4.77 9.84
N GLY A 64 -8.50 -6.00 9.91
CA GLY A 64 -7.82 -7.18 9.36
C GLY A 64 -7.38 -7.00 7.92
N LEU A 65 -8.32 -6.64 7.04
CA LEU A 65 -8.11 -6.43 5.60
C LEU A 65 -7.15 -5.27 5.29
N ASN A 66 -7.14 -4.23 6.14
CA ASN A 66 -6.21 -3.11 6.02
C ASN A 66 -4.73 -3.55 6.05
N GLY A 67 -4.43 -4.75 6.56
CA GLY A 67 -3.10 -5.36 6.47
C GLY A 67 -2.56 -5.52 5.04
N GLY A 68 -3.42 -5.52 4.02
CA GLY A 68 -3.01 -5.55 2.60
C GLY A 68 -2.22 -4.31 2.15
N ILE A 69 -2.32 -3.20 2.89
CA ILE A 69 -1.53 -1.99 2.66
C ILE A 69 -0.02 -2.25 2.66
N TYR A 70 0.45 -3.14 3.56
CA TYR A 70 1.88 -3.41 3.72
C TYR A 70 2.47 -4.07 2.47
N SER A 71 1.72 -4.96 1.83
CA SER A 71 2.08 -5.62 0.56
C SER A 71 1.69 -4.82 -0.69
N GLY A 72 0.85 -3.79 -0.54
CA GLY A 72 0.39 -2.90 -1.61
C GLY A 72 1.31 -1.69 -1.78
N PHE A 73 0.89 -0.54 -1.27
CA PHE A 73 1.60 0.73 -1.54
C PHE A 73 2.99 0.80 -0.90
N LYS A 74 3.22 0.14 0.25
CA LYS A 74 4.51 0.24 0.94
C LYS A 74 5.63 -0.39 0.14
N VAL A 75 5.39 -1.57 -0.45
CA VAL A 75 6.37 -2.21 -1.35
C VAL A 75 6.45 -1.46 -2.68
N ASN A 76 5.37 -0.81 -3.12
CA ASN A 76 5.38 -0.03 -4.36
C ASN A 76 6.45 1.08 -4.40
N HIS A 77 6.88 1.61 -3.25
CA HIS A 77 7.97 2.59 -3.19
C HIS A 77 9.31 1.97 -3.60
N LEU A 78 9.55 0.72 -3.18
CA LEU A 78 10.73 -0.06 -3.55
C LEU A 78 10.66 -0.50 -5.01
N ASP A 79 9.46 -0.85 -5.49
CA ASP A 79 9.25 -1.24 -6.90
C ASP A 79 9.52 -0.07 -7.87
N ILE A 80 9.17 1.17 -7.46
CA ILE A 80 9.38 2.40 -8.26
C ILE A 80 10.86 2.82 -8.29
N SER A 81 11.52 2.85 -7.14
CA SER A 81 12.92 3.28 -7.01
C SER A 81 13.56 2.67 -5.75
N PRO A 82 14.33 1.58 -5.87
CA PRO A 82 15.08 1.02 -4.74
C PRO A 82 16.09 2.02 -4.14
N GLN A 83 16.70 2.90 -4.94
CA GLN A 83 17.72 3.84 -4.46
C GLN A 83 17.13 4.98 -3.62
N PHE A 84 15.98 5.52 -4.03
CA PHE A 84 15.33 6.65 -3.36
C PHE A 84 14.12 6.23 -2.51
N ALA A 85 13.84 4.92 -2.37
CA ALA A 85 12.70 4.40 -1.62
C ALA A 85 12.60 4.95 -0.20
N GLY A 86 13.71 5.07 0.52
CA GLY A 86 13.72 5.58 1.89
C GLY A 86 13.25 7.03 1.99
N ILE A 87 13.67 7.87 1.04
CA ILE A 87 13.26 9.28 0.96
C ILE A 87 11.78 9.37 0.59
N LEU A 88 11.36 8.65 -0.46
CA LEU A 88 9.95 8.61 -0.88
C LEU A 88 9.03 8.12 0.26
N MET A 89 9.44 7.07 0.98
CA MET A 89 8.70 6.54 2.12
C MET A 89 8.64 7.54 3.28
N SER A 90 9.70 8.31 3.52
CA SER A 90 9.73 9.34 4.55
C SER A 90 8.78 10.49 4.24
N PHE A 91 8.75 10.94 2.97
CA PHE A 91 7.80 11.96 2.53
C PHE A 91 6.35 11.50 2.66
N THR A 92 6.03 10.28 2.23
CA THR A 92 4.66 9.75 2.36
C THR A 92 4.27 9.54 3.82
N ASN A 93 5.20 9.12 4.68
CA ASN A 93 4.97 8.99 6.12
C ASN A 93 4.73 10.35 6.80
N CYS A 94 5.47 11.39 6.41
CA CYS A 94 5.24 12.76 6.89
C CYS A 94 3.83 13.25 6.53
N MET A 95 3.41 13.11 5.27
CA MET A 95 2.06 13.46 4.83
C MET A 95 0.99 12.62 5.55
N ALA A 96 1.26 11.34 5.78
CA ALA A 96 0.35 10.45 6.51
C ALA A 96 0.18 10.87 7.97
N ASN A 97 1.24 11.30 8.66
CA ASN A 97 1.12 11.82 10.03
C ASN A 97 0.35 13.13 10.09
N LEU A 98 0.53 14.02 9.11
CA LEU A 98 -0.26 15.25 9.02
C LEU A 98 -1.76 14.93 8.84
N ALA A 99 -2.10 13.99 7.96
CA ALA A 99 -3.47 13.51 7.82
C ALA A 99 -3.99 12.83 9.11
N GLY A 100 -3.12 12.09 9.80
CA GLY A 100 -3.39 11.46 11.09
C GLY A 100 -3.70 12.45 12.20
N LEU A 101 -3.13 13.66 12.16
CA LEU A 101 -3.48 14.76 13.08
C LEU A 101 -4.84 15.39 12.73
N LEU A 102 -5.14 15.55 11.44
CA LEU A 102 -6.39 16.17 10.98
C LEU A 102 -7.63 15.30 11.27
N ALA A 103 -7.49 13.97 11.22
CA ALA A 103 -8.59 13.03 11.44
C ALA A 103 -9.30 13.19 12.82
N PRO A 104 -8.60 13.19 13.97
CA PRO A 104 -9.23 13.40 15.27
C PRO A 104 -9.75 14.82 15.46
N ILE A 105 -9.12 15.85 14.87
CA ILE A 105 -9.62 17.23 14.90
C ILE A 105 -10.98 17.32 14.20
N TYR A 106 -11.08 16.72 13.01
CA TYR A 106 -12.35 16.63 12.27
C TYR A 106 -13.41 15.85 13.05
N ALA A 107 -13.08 14.66 13.56
CA ALA A 107 -14.01 13.85 14.34
C ALA A 107 -14.48 14.59 15.62
N GLY A 108 -13.56 15.29 16.30
CA GLY A 108 -13.86 16.13 17.44
C GLY A 108 -14.88 17.21 17.12
N ASN A 109 -14.69 17.93 16.00
CA ASN A 109 -15.60 18.98 15.53
C ASN A 109 -16.99 18.44 15.13
N VAL A 110 -17.07 17.24 14.54
CA VAL A 110 -18.35 16.63 14.15
C VAL A 110 -19.13 16.13 15.37
N VAL A 111 -18.44 15.64 16.41
CA VAL A 111 -19.05 15.04 17.60
C VAL A 111 -19.30 16.08 18.71
N VAL A 112 -19.01 17.37 18.50
CA VAL A 112 -19.26 18.45 19.48
C VAL A 112 -20.69 18.40 20.05
N GLY A 113 -20.80 18.51 21.38
CA GLY A 113 -22.06 18.48 22.12
C GLY A 113 -22.43 17.06 22.57
N THR A 114 -23.70 16.65 22.37
CA THR A 114 -24.15 15.31 22.71
C THR A 114 -23.69 14.29 21.66
N PRO A 115 -22.88 13.28 22.04
CA PRO A 115 -22.47 12.22 21.12
C PRO A 115 -23.68 11.36 20.78
N SER A 116 -24.06 11.33 19.51
CA SER A 116 -25.17 10.53 19.01
C SER A 116 -24.70 9.56 17.92
N ILE A 117 -25.42 8.45 17.76
CA ILE A 117 -25.14 7.45 16.72
C ILE A 117 -25.19 8.10 15.32
N ALA A 118 -26.06 9.09 15.11
CA ALA A 118 -26.17 9.82 13.85
C ALA A 118 -24.90 10.63 13.53
N LYS A 119 -24.28 11.29 14.52
CA LYS A 119 -23.02 12.03 14.32
C LYS A 119 -21.85 11.08 14.03
N TRP A 120 -21.76 9.96 14.74
CA TRP A 120 -20.75 8.94 14.47
C TRP A 120 -20.91 8.29 13.11
N ARG A 121 -22.15 8.10 12.63
CA ARG A 121 -22.42 7.66 11.27
C ARG A 121 -21.83 8.62 10.24
N VAL A 122 -21.95 9.95 10.43
CA VAL A 122 -21.29 10.93 9.56
C VAL A 122 -19.78 10.70 9.56
N VAL A 123 -19.13 10.60 10.72
CA VAL A 123 -17.67 10.35 10.82
C VAL A 123 -17.26 9.07 10.07
N PHE A 124 -17.97 7.97 10.25
CA PHE A 124 -17.66 6.69 9.59
C PHE A 124 -17.88 6.73 8.08
N ILE A 125 -18.95 7.38 7.61
CA ILE A 125 -19.22 7.55 6.18
C ILE A 125 -18.17 8.46 5.54
N THR A 126 -17.79 9.56 6.18
CA THR A 126 -16.73 10.43 5.66
C THR A 126 -15.40 9.68 5.58
N ALA A 127 -15.04 8.90 6.61
CA ALA A 127 -13.85 8.06 6.57
C ALA A 127 -13.89 7.04 5.42
N ALA A 128 -15.02 6.34 5.25
CA ALA A 128 -15.20 5.40 4.15
C ALA A 128 -15.08 6.07 2.77
N ALA A 129 -15.63 7.27 2.60
CA ALA A 129 -15.52 8.05 1.38
C ALA A 129 -14.06 8.44 1.08
N VAL A 130 -13.30 8.84 2.10
CA VAL A 130 -11.86 9.14 1.95
C VAL A 130 -11.08 7.88 1.56
N TYR A 131 -11.32 6.74 2.24
CA TYR A 131 -10.69 5.46 1.89
C TYR A 131 -10.97 5.06 0.44
N ALA A 132 -12.24 5.13 0.00
CA ALA A 132 -12.64 4.79 -1.36
C ALA A 132 -12.06 5.78 -2.39
N GLY A 133 -12.07 7.08 -2.10
CA GLY A 133 -11.53 8.12 -2.98
C GLY A 133 -10.02 8.00 -3.19
N CYS A 134 -9.25 7.88 -2.10
CA CYS A 134 -7.81 7.67 -2.17
C CYS A 134 -7.44 6.37 -2.89
N CYS A 135 -8.20 5.29 -2.65
CA CYS A 135 -8.00 4.01 -3.32
C CYS A 135 -8.26 4.13 -4.82
N THR A 136 -9.38 4.74 -5.19
CA THR A 136 -9.76 4.95 -6.60
C THR A 136 -8.69 5.76 -7.31
N PHE A 137 -8.22 6.86 -6.70
CA PHE A 137 -7.11 7.65 -7.23
C PHE A 137 -5.85 6.80 -7.43
N TYR A 138 -5.47 5.98 -6.44
CA TYR A 138 -4.32 5.10 -6.56
C TYR A 138 -4.47 4.05 -7.67
N VAL A 139 -5.66 3.47 -7.84
CA VAL A 139 -5.91 2.45 -8.87
C VAL A 139 -5.80 3.04 -10.27
N PHE A 140 -6.28 4.27 -10.48
CA PHE A 140 -6.17 4.95 -11.79
C PHE A 140 -4.76 5.46 -12.08
N PHE A 141 -4.13 6.17 -11.14
CA PHE A 141 -2.88 6.89 -11.38
C PHE A 141 -1.61 6.15 -10.93
N GLY A 142 -1.74 5.11 -10.10
CA GLY A 142 -0.59 4.37 -9.59
C GLY A 142 0.13 3.59 -10.68
N SER A 143 1.46 3.55 -10.59
CA SER A 143 2.33 2.63 -11.33
C SER A 143 3.26 1.92 -10.35
N GLY A 144 3.63 0.69 -10.68
CA GLY A 144 4.65 -0.11 -9.98
C GLY A 144 5.87 -0.40 -10.86
N GLU A 145 6.03 0.33 -11.96
CA GLU A 145 7.20 0.18 -12.84
C GLU A 145 8.36 1.06 -12.38
N ARG A 146 9.58 0.52 -12.54
CA ARG A 146 10.83 1.21 -12.23
C ARG A 146 10.96 2.46 -13.09
N GLN A 147 11.20 3.59 -12.44
CA GLN A 147 11.21 4.88 -13.12
C GLN A 147 12.58 5.20 -13.73
N SER A 148 12.60 5.97 -14.81
CA SER A 148 13.81 6.22 -15.63
C SER A 148 14.91 7.01 -14.93
N TRP A 149 14.56 7.74 -13.87
CA TRP A 149 15.50 8.47 -13.02
C TRP A 149 16.18 7.58 -11.98
N ASP A 150 15.78 6.32 -11.85
CA ASP A 150 16.40 5.32 -10.98
C ASP A 150 17.59 4.63 -11.69
N GLN A 151 18.45 5.40 -12.34
CA GLN A 151 19.69 4.90 -12.91
C GLN A 151 20.73 4.76 -11.80
N PRO A 152 21.44 3.62 -11.69
CA PRO A 152 22.59 3.53 -10.81
C PRO A 152 23.61 4.62 -11.21
N PRO A 153 24.33 5.24 -10.27
CA PRO A 153 25.49 6.05 -10.64
C PRO A 153 26.39 5.17 -11.50
N GLU A 154 26.76 5.66 -12.69
CA GLU A 154 27.63 4.92 -13.63
C GLU A 154 28.79 4.30 -12.87
N GLU A 155 28.81 2.97 -12.73
CA GLU A 155 30.04 2.29 -12.35
C GLU A 155 31.02 2.56 -13.49
N PRO A 156 32.23 3.10 -13.22
CA PRO A 156 33.20 3.29 -14.28
C PRO A 156 33.41 1.93 -14.96
N GLU A 157 33.16 1.87 -16.27
CA GLU A 157 33.31 0.66 -17.08
C GLU A 157 34.60 -0.06 -16.68
N LYS A 158 34.48 -1.20 -15.97
CA LYS A 158 35.57 -2.15 -15.95
C LYS A 158 35.71 -2.61 -17.39
N LYS A 159 36.65 -1.98 -18.11
CA LYS A 159 37.14 -2.41 -19.41
C LYS A 159 37.24 -3.93 -19.35
N LYS A 160 36.43 -4.61 -20.15
CA LYS A 160 36.65 -6.03 -20.44
C LYS A 160 38.00 -6.09 -21.14
N GLU A 161 39.05 -6.28 -20.36
CA GLU A 161 40.35 -6.68 -20.86
C GLU A 161 40.08 -8.01 -21.58
N LYS A 162 40.21 -7.96 -22.90
CA LYS A 162 40.10 -9.14 -23.75
C LYS A 162 41.21 -10.07 -23.29
N GLU A 163 40.88 -11.12 -22.56
CA GLU A 163 41.75 -12.29 -22.45
C GLU A 163 41.90 -12.87 -23.86
N GLU A 164 42.96 -12.43 -24.54
CA GLU A 164 43.49 -13.07 -25.73
C GLU A 164 43.99 -14.45 -25.30
N PRO A 165 43.55 -15.57 -25.91
CA PRO A 165 44.01 -16.89 -25.52
C PRO A 165 45.50 -16.99 -25.84
N GLU A 166 46.32 -17.07 -24.79
CA GLU A 166 47.76 -17.30 -24.89
C GLU A 166 47.99 -18.66 -25.57
N ILE A 167 48.30 -18.63 -26.87
CA ILE A 167 48.68 -19.80 -27.64
C ILE A 167 50.02 -20.27 -27.09
N ILE A 168 49.99 -21.27 -26.20
CA ILE A 168 51.18 -21.95 -25.70
C ILE A 168 51.84 -22.64 -26.89
N THR A 169 52.81 -21.97 -27.51
CA THR A 169 53.72 -22.58 -28.48
C THR A 169 54.72 -23.42 -27.70
N THR A 170 54.40 -24.72 -27.55
CA THR A 170 55.36 -25.70 -27.05
C THR A 170 56.46 -25.85 -28.10
N ARG A 171 57.62 -25.23 -27.86
CA ARG A 171 58.85 -25.53 -28.61
C ARG A 171 59.25 -26.97 -28.31
N THR A 172 59.45 -27.77 -29.36
CA THR A 172 60.33 -28.95 -29.38
C THR A 172 61.31 -28.77 -30.52
#